data_AF-A0AAP4BT32-F1
#
_entry.id   AF-A0AAP4BT32-F1
#
_cell.length_a   1.000
_cell.length_b   1.000
_cell.length_c   1.000
_cell.angle_alpha   90.00
_cell.angle_beta   90.00
_cell.angle_gamma   90.00
#
_symmetry.space_group_name_H-M   'P 1'
#
loop_
_entity.id
_entity.type
_entity.pdbx_description
1 polymer ?
#
loop_
_entity_poly.entity_id
_entity_poly.type
_entity_poly.pdbx_seq_one_letter_code
_entity_poly.pdbx_strand_id
1 'polypeptide(L)' 'MHGDRAPEHYSQRDHLVWQTIAGFVGFFTVLAGVQAVWNVFQDEPGVLPALVFAGMLILSVVVWRARP' A
#
# COMPACT_ATOMS: atom_id res chain seq x y z
N MET A 1 -38.79 21.59 14.64
CA MET A 1 -37.75 20.69 15.18
C MET A 1 -36.77 20.39 14.05
N HIS A 2 -35.67 21.14 13.95
CA HIS A 2 -34.63 20.99 12.94
C HIS A 2 -33.40 20.44 13.67
N GLY A 3 -33.38 19.12 13.88
CA GLY A 3 -32.30 18.42 14.58
C GLY A 3 -31.24 17.94 13.60
N ASP A 4 -30.11 18.62 13.59
CA ASP A 4 -28.75 18.13 13.43
C ASP A 4 -28.58 16.77 12.71
N ARG A 5 -28.52 16.80 11.38
CA ARG A 5 -27.83 15.73 10.64
C ARG A 5 -26.35 16.05 10.63
N ALA A 6 -25.61 15.47 11.57
CA ALA A 6 -24.16 15.44 11.52
C ALA A 6 -23.69 14.81 10.18
N PRO A 7 -22.56 15.23 9.60
CA PRO A 7 -22.16 14.80 8.26
C PRO A 7 -21.72 13.34 8.23
N GLU A 8 -22.65 12.42 7.99
CA GLU A 8 -22.41 10.97 7.81
C GLU A 8 -21.59 10.66 6.54
N HIS A 9 -21.31 11.66 5.71
CA HIS A 9 -20.55 11.53 4.45
C HIS A 9 -19.03 11.49 4.62
N TYR A 10 -18.49 11.78 5.81
CA TYR A 10 -17.05 11.81 6.04
C TYR A 10 -16.46 10.39 6.11
N SER A 11 -17.11 9.48 6.84
CA SER A 11 -16.63 8.11 7.09
C SER A 11 -16.58 7.24 5.83
N GLN A 12 -17.54 7.39 4.89
CA GLN A 12 -17.56 6.60 3.67
C GLN A 12 -16.46 7.01 2.68
N ARG A 13 -16.13 8.31 2.61
CA ARG A 13 -15.04 8.82 1.78
C ARG A 13 -13.70 8.35 2.33
N ASP A 14 -13.51 8.47 3.65
CA ASP A 14 -12.30 8.01 4.31
C ASP A 14 -12.11 6.49 4.16
N HIS A 15 -13.19 5.72 4.27
CA HIS A 15 -13.15 4.28 4.04
C HIS A 15 -12.71 3.93 2.61
N LEU A 16 -13.28 4.61 1.61
CA LEU A 16 -12.93 4.39 0.20
C LEU A 16 -11.48 4.82 -0.11
N VAL A 17 -11.04 5.94 0.46
CA VAL A 17 -9.66 6.43 0.37
C VAL A 17 -8.71 5.40 0.99
N TRP A 18 -9.06 4.86 2.16
CA TRP A 18 -8.22 3.89 2.84
C TRP A 18 -8.15 2.55 2.11
N GLN A 19 -9.27 2.12 1.52
CA GLN A 19 -9.31 0.93 0.68
C GLN A 19 -8.44 1.09 -0.58
N THR A 20 -8.47 2.28 -1.19
CA THR A 20 -7.68 2.61 -2.38
C THR A 20 -6.19 2.68 -2.05
N ILE A 21 -5.80 3.33 -0.95
CA ILE A 21 -4.40 3.40 -0.50
C ILE A 21 -3.88 1.99 -0.19
N ALA A 22 -4.64 1.19 0.55
CA ALA A 22 -4.26 -0.18 0.87
C ALA A 22 -4.11 -1.04 -0.40
N GLY A 23 -5.03 -0.92 -1.36
CA GLY A 23 -4.95 -1.61 -2.65
C GLY A 23 -3.75 -1.17 -3.48
N PHE A 24 -3.48 0.13 -3.53
CA PHE A 24 -2.34 0.71 -4.26
C PHE A 24 -1.01 0.27 -3.66
N VAL A 25 -0.84 0.38 -2.33
CA VAL A 25 0.37 -0.07 -1.63
C VAL A 25 0.58 -1.57 -1.85
N GLY A 26 -0.47 -2.38 -1.73
CA GLY A 26 -0.40 -3.82 -2.00
C GLY A 26 0.02 -4.14 -3.43
N PHE A 27 -0.60 -3.48 -4.42
CA PHE A 27 -0.28 -3.69 -5.84
C PHE A 27 1.17 -3.31 -6.17
N PHE A 28 1.62 -2.13 -5.73
CA PHE A 28 3.00 -1.72 -5.93
C PHE A 28 4.00 -2.61 -5.17
N THR A 29 3.59 -3.19 -4.04
CA THR A 29 4.43 -4.17 -3.33
C THR A 29 4.66 -5.41 -4.16
N VAL A 30 3.62 -5.90 -4.84
CA VAL A 30 3.74 -7.02 -5.77
C VAL A 30 4.64 -6.64 -6.95
N LEU A 31 4.44 -5.47 -7.56
CA LEU A 31 5.29 -5.02 -8.68
C LEU A 31 6.75 -4.87 -8.28
N ALA A 32 7.03 -4.29 -7.11
CA ALA A 32 8.38 -4.18 -6.57
C ALA A 32 8.99 -5.57 -6.31
N GLY A 33 8.19 -6.54 -5.86
CA GLY A 33 8.61 -7.92 -5.69
C GLY A 33 8.98 -8.60 -7.00
N VAL A 34 8.15 -8.44 -8.03
CA VAL A 34 8.46 -8.93 -9.37
C VAL A 34 9.75 -8.31 -9.89
N GLN A 35 9.93 -6.99 -9.71
CA GLN A 35 11.17 -6.32 -10.12
C GLN A 35 12.39 -6.83 -9.34
N ALA A 36 12.28 -7.04 -8.02
CA ALA A 36 13.38 -7.56 -7.22
C ALA A 36 13.73 -9.00 -7.59
N VAL A 37 12.72 -9.87 -7.77
CA VAL A 37 12.93 -11.25 -8.22
C VAL A 37 13.58 -11.26 -9.60
N TRP A 38 13.08 -10.47 -10.55
CA TRP A 38 13.67 -10.35 -11.88
C TRP A 38 15.10 -9.82 -11.86
N ASN A 39 15.37 -8.80 -11.02
CA ASN A 39 16.70 -8.21 -10.86
C ASN A 39 17.71 -9.17 -10.25
N VAL A 40 17.31 -10.11 -9.39
CA VAL A 40 18.20 -11.14 -8.84
C VAL A 40 18.66 -12.14 -9.92
N PHE A 41 17.87 -12.33 -10.98
CA PHE A 41 18.24 -13.17 -12.12
C PHE A 41 18.98 -12.42 -13.24
N GLN A 42 19.28 -11.13 -13.06
CA GLN A 42 20.13 -10.36 -13.99
C GLN A 42 21.61 -10.61 -13.68
N ASP A 43 22.46 -10.56 -14.71
CA ASP A 43 23.91 -10.76 -14.57
C ASP A 43 24.59 -9.67 -13.73
N GLU A 44 24.05 -8.44 -13.73
CA GLU A 44 24.49 -7.31 -12.90
C GLU A 44 23.31 -6.81 -12.03
N PRO A 45 23.06 -7.46 -10.87
CA PRO A 45 21.91 -7.11 -10.04
C PRO A 45 22.08 -5.73 -9.40
N GLY A 46 21.15 -4.82 -9.70
CA GLY A 46 21.11 -3.50 -9.08
C GLY A 46 20.64 -3.56 -7.62
N VAL A 47 21.13 -2.67 -6.76
CA VAL A 47 20.73 -2.61 -5.34
C VAL A 47 19.37 -1.89 -5.16
N LEU A 48 19.05 -0.99 -6.08
CA LEU A 48 17.82 -0.17 -6.09
C LEU A 48 16.52 -0.99 -6.05
N PRO A 49 16.31 -1.99 -6.92
CA PRO A 49 15.08 -2.80 -6.92
C PRO A 49 14.88 -3.57 -5.61
N ALA A 50 15.97 -4.10 -5.03
CA ALA A 50 15.93 -4.81 -3.76
C ALA A 50 15.53 -3.89 -2.60
N LEU A 51 16.05 -2.67 -2.55
CA LEU A 51 15.69 -1.67 -1.54
C LEU A 51 14.23 -1.21 -1.65
N VAL A 52 13.75 -0.96 -2.87
CA VAL A 52 12.35 -0.60 -3.13
C VAL A 52 11.41 -1.73 -2.69
N PHE A 53 11.76 -2.98 -3.00
CA PHE A 53 10.99 -4.13 -2.54
C PHE A 53 10.98 -4.27 -1.03
N ALA A 54 12.14 -4.17 -0.36
CA ALA A 54 12.22 -4.22 1.09
C ALA A 54 11.36 -3.12 1.74
N GLY A 55 11.41 -1.89 1.22
CA GLY A 55 10.58 -0.78 1.70
C GLY A 55 9.08 -1.01 1.50
N MET A 56 8.68 -1.51 0.32
CA MET A 56 7.30 -1.89 0.03
C MET A 56 6.80 -3.04 0.92
N LEU A 57 7.64 -4.04 1.17
CA LEU A 57 7.31 -5.18 2.04
C LEU A 57 7.05 -4.71 3.48
N ILE A 58 7.91 -3.81 3.99
CA ILE A 58 7.74 -3.20 5.31
C ILE A 58 6.44 -2.37 5.35
N LEU A 59 6.19 -1.53 4.33
CA LEU A 59 4.94 -0.76 4.21
C LEU A 59 3.71 -1.66 4.20
N SER A 60 3.75 -2.76 3.45
CA SER A 60 2.67 -3.75 3.40
C SER A 60 2.42 -4.40 4.77
N VAL A 61 3.48 -4.80 5.47
CA VAL A 61 3.39 -5.35 6.83
C VAL A 61 2.84 -4.31 7.81
N VAL A 62 3.27 -3.05 7.71
CA VAL A 62 2.76 -1.94 8.53
C VAL A 62 1.28 -1.70 8.26
N VAL A 63 0.85 -1.67 6.99
CA VAL A 63 -0.57 -1.54 6.61
C VAL A 63 -1.38 -2.73 7.13
N TRP A 64 -0.83 -3.94 7.05
CA TRP A 64 -1.49 -5.15 7.54
C TRP A 64 -1.62 -5.13 9.07
N ARG A 65 -0.61 -4.63 9.79
CA ARG A 65 -0.65 -4.42 11.25
C ARG A 65 -1.51 -3.25 11.68
N ALA A 66 -1.68 -2.24 10.84
CA ALA A 66 -2.50 -1.06 11.08
C ALA A 66 -3.97 -1.28 10.72
N ARG A 67 -4.35 -2.46 10.21
CA ARG A 67 -5.76 -2.87 10.13
C ARG A 67 -6.30 -3.07 11.56
N PRO A 68 -7.32 -2.30 11.98
CA PRO A 68 -7.94 -2.43 13.30
C PRO A 68 -8.75 -3.71 13.45
#